data_AF-A0AAE0TSJ1-F1
#
_entry.id   AF-A0AAE0TSJ1-F1
#
_cell.length_a   1.000
_cell.length_b   1.000
_cell.length_c   1.000
_cell.angle_alpha   90.00
_cell.angle_beta   90.00
_cell.angle_gamma   90.00
#
_symmetry.space_group_name_H-M   'P 1'
#
loop_
_entity.id
_entity.type
_entity.pdbx_description
1 polymer ?
#
loop_
_entity_poly.entity_id
_entity_poly.type
_entity_poly.pdbx_seq_one_letter_code
_entity_poly.pdbx_strand_id
1 'polypeptide(L)' 'TAENNPNGNIRRPYYKCTPCNNWLTWADVVGVDEGNAPCYCKTPSRVSVTGVNARSGPGRRYRSCATGLCGYWS' A
#
# COMPACT_ATOMS: atom_id res chain seq x y z
N THR A 1 21.55 -4.17 9.50
CA THR A 1 20.87 -5.42 9.12
C THR A 1 19.38 -5.19 9.05
N ALA A 2 18.67 -5.91 8.17
CA ALA A 2 17.21 -5.85 8.01
C ALA A 2 16.41 -6.32 9.26
N GLU A 3 17.07 -6.44 10.41
CA GLU A 3 16.59 -7.12 11.62
C GLU A 3 15.36 -6.47 12.26
N ASN A 4 15.07 -5.19 11.98
CA ASN A 4 13.89 -4.48 12.50
C ASN A 4 12.96 -3.90 11.41
N ASN A 5 13.06 -4.35 10.16
CA ASN A 5 12.17 -3.90 9.08
C ASN A 5 11.67 -5.06 8.20
N PRO A 6 10.96 -6.04 8.77
CA PRO A 6 10.58 -7.26 8.07
C PRO A 6 9.68 -7.03 6.84
N ASN A 7 8.99 -5.88 6.79
CA ASN A 7 8.10 -5.51 5.69
C ASN A 7 8.65 -4.41 4.78
N GLY A 8 9.87 -3.92 5.01
CA GLY A 8 10.47 -2.88 4.17
C GLY A 8 9.86 -1.48 4.32
N ASN A 9 8.95 -1.24 5.28
CA ASN A 9 8.16 -0.01 5.38
C ASN A 9 8.62 0.98 6.48
N ILE A 10 9.69 0.67 7.22
CA ILE A 10 10.21 1.59 8.24
C ILE A 10 10.44 2.99 7.65
N ARG A 11 10.02 4.04 8.37
CA ARG A 11 10.14 5.46 7.99
C ARG A 11 9.37 5.89 6.73
N ARG A 12 8.58 5.03 6.10
CA ARG A 12 7.72 5.48 4.99
C ARG A 12 6.63 6.42 5.51
N PRO A 13 6.47 7.61 4.92
CA PRO A 13 5.47 8.56 5.36
C PRO A 13 4.07 8.07 4.96
N TYR A 14 3.07 8.30 5.81
CA TYR A 14 1.69 7.92 5.57
C TYR A 14 0.74 8.99 6.08
N TYR A 15 -0.43 9.08 5.46
CA TYR A 15 -1.57 9.82 5.97
C TYR A 15 -2.50 8.86 6.71
N LYS A 16 -3.03 9.30 7.85
CA LYS A 16 -4.05 8.59 8.61
C LYS A 16 -5.13 9.57 9.02
N CYS A 17 -6.38 9.18 8.82
CA CYS A 17 -7.52 9.90 9.35
C CYS A 17 -7.70 9.53 10.82
N THR A 18 -7.23 10.38 11.74
CA THR A 18 -7.40 10.18 13.19
C THR A 18 -8.87 10.17 13.62
N PRO A 19 -9.75 11.07 13.13
CA PRO A 19 -11.14 11.11 13.57
C PRO A 19 -11.95 9.85 13.20
N CYS A 20 -11.69 9.28 12.03
CA CYS A 20 -12.45 8.14 11.52
C CYS A 20 -11.78 6.78 11.80
N ASN A 21 -10.48 6.76 12.09
CA ASN A 21 -9.64 5.58 12.32
C ASN A 21 -9.75 4.46 11.25
N ASN A 22 -10.34 4.75 10.10
CA ASN A 22 -10.68 3.77 9.05
C ASN A 22 -9.95 4.04 7.73
N TRP A 23 -9.25 5.17 7.60
CA TRP A 23 -8.52 5.53 6.39
C TRP A 23 -7.03 5.74 6.68
N LEU A 24 -6.20 5.05 5.90
CA LEU A 24 -4.75 5.15 5.92
C LEU A 24 -4.22 4.93 4.49
N THR A 25 -3.31 5.78 4.04
CA THR A 25 -2.59 5.58 2.78
C THR A 25 -1.15 6.07 2.90
N TRP A 26 -0.27 5.52 2.08
CA TRP A 26 1.12 6.01 1.98
C TRP A 26 1.16 7.40 1.34
N ALA A 27 2.01 8.28 1.87
CA ALA A 27 2.19 9.65 1.39
C ALA A 27 3.31 9.77 0.32
N ASP A 28 4.08 8.70 0.12
CA ASP A 28 5.07 8.61 -0.95
C ASP A 28 4.48 8.03 -2.25
N VAL A 29 5.26 8.06 -3.32
CA VAL A 29 4.92 7.48 -4.64
C VAL A 29 5.49 6.07 -4.85
N VAL A 30 6.09 5.46 -3.82
CA VAL A 30 6.73 4.13 -3.97
C VAL A 30 5.68 3.09 -4.34
N GLY A 31 5.95 2.38 -5.45
CA GLY A 31 5.06 1.38 -6.04
C GLY A 31 3.98 1.94 -6.97
N VAL A 32 3.91 3.26 -7.16
CA VAL A 32 3.00 3.92 -8.11
C VAL A 32 3.76 4.15 -9.41
N ASP A 33 3.24 3.62 -10.51
CA ASP A 33 3.82 3.71 -11.85
C ASP A 33 2.69 3.87 -12.87
N GLU A 34 2.89 4.64 -13.94
CA GLU A 34 1.87 4.90 -14.97
C GLU A 34 1.44 3.63 -15.72
N GLY A 35 2.29 2.61 -15.79
CA GLY A 35 1.99 1.30 -16.37
C GLY A 35 1.16 0.38 -15.46
N ASN A 36 0.92 0.75 -14.19
CA ASN A 36 0.07 -0.03 -13.31
C ASN A 36 -1.39 0.04 -13.75
N ALA A 37 -2.08 -1.10 -13.68
CA ALA A 37 -3.52 -1.15 -13.94
C ALA A 37 -4.27 -0.12 -13.07
N PRO A 38 -5.22 0.64 -13.63
CA PRO A 38 -5.94 1.66 -12.89
C PRO A 38 -6.85 1.03 -11.83
N CYS A 39 -6.94 1.68 -10.67
CA CYS A 39 -7.93 1.34 -9.65
C CYS A 39 -9.33 1.90 -10.01
N TYR A 40 -10.31 1.75 -9.12
CA TYR A 40 -11.66 2.28 -9.36
C TYR A 40 -11.72 3.82 -9.45
N CYS A 41 -10.71 4.52 -8.94
CA CYS A 41 -10.54 5.97 -9.11
C CYS A 41 -10.02 6.39 -10.48
N LYS A 42 -9.78 5.44 -11.40
CA LYS A 42 -9.21 5.68 -12.75
C LYS A 42 -7.79 6.25 -12.74
N THR A 43 -7.09 6.15 -11.61
CA THR A 43 -5.68 6.49 -11.45
C THR A 43 -4.84 5.23 -11.33
N PRO A 44 -3.53 5.28 -11.66
CA PRO A 44 -2.63 4.15 -11.50
C PRO A 44 -2.67 3.58 -10.07
N SER A 45 -2.69 2.25 -9.97
CA SER A 45 -2.64 1.57 -8.68
C SER A 45 -1.22 1.56 -8.09
N ARG A 46 -1.11 1.20 -6.81
CA ARG A 46 0.16 1.03 -6.11
C ARG A 46 0.48 -0.46 -5.95
N VAL A 47 1.62 -0.89 -6.46
CA VAL A 47 2.20 -2.20 -6.15
C VAL A 47 2.76 -2.18 -4.74
N SER A 48 2.44 -3.21 -3.96
CA SER A 48 2.91 -3.38 -2.58
C SER A 48 3.18 -4.86 -2.31
N VAL A 49 3.80 -5.15 -1.16
CA VAL A 49 4.16 -6.50 -0.74
C VAL A 49 3.45 -6.82 0.56
N THR A 50 2.89 -8.03 0.68
CA THR A 50 2.20 -8.48 1.88
C THR A 50 3.19 -8.62 3.04
N GLY A 51 2.77 -8.12 4.21
CA GLY A 51 3.60 -8.19 5.40
C GLY A 51 3.64 -9.60 6.01
N VAL A 52 4.52 -9.78 7.00
CA VAL A 52 4.77 -11.06 7.70
C VAL A 52 3.51 -11.74 8.26
N ASN A 53 2.49 -10.97 8.63
CA ASN A 53 1.26 -11.46 9.24
C ASN A 53 0.06 -11.52 8.27
N ALA A 54 0.29 -11.40 6.96
CA ALA A 54 -0.80 -11.41 5.99
C ALA A 54 -1.40 -12.81 5.83
N ARG A 55 -2.74 -12.92 5.81
CA ARG A 55 -3.47 -14.20 5.62
C ARG A 55 -3.13 -14.90 4.31
N SER A 56 -2.82 -14.14 3.25
CA SER A 56 -2.39 -14.66 1.95
C SER A 56 -0.96 -15.21 1.93
N GLY A 57 -0.23 -15.11 3.05
CA GLY A 57 1.20 -15.38 3.14
C GLY A 57 2.05 -14.12 2.91
N PRO A 58 3.27 -14.08 3.47
CA PRO A 58 4.18 -12.94 3.38
C PRO A 58 4.85 -12.83 2.01
N GLY A 59 5.33 -11.64 1.66
CA GLY A 59 6.16 -11.44 0.46
C GLY A 59 5.40 -11.44 -0.87
N ARG A 60 4.07 -11.55 -0.87
CA ARG A 60 3.26 -11.55 -2.10
C ARG A 60 3.05 -10.14 -2.62
N ARG A 61 3.24 -9.95 -3.92
CA ARG A 61 2.92 -8.69 -4.59
C ARG A 61 1.40 -8.57 -4.76
N TYR A 62 0.89 -7.37 -4.54
CA TYR A 62 -0.50 -7.02 -4.79
C TYR A 62 -0.58 -5.56 -5.27
N ARG A 63 -1.72 -5.19 -5.85
CA ARG A 63 -2.03 -3.81 -6.21
C ARG A 63 -3.17 -3.29 -5.35
N SER A 64 -3.08 -2.02 -4.98
CA SER A 64 -4.09 -1.32 -4.18
C SER A 64 -4.32 0.10 -4.68
N CYS A 65 -5.38 0.75 -4.23
CA CYS A 65 -5.61 2.16 -4.52
C CYS A 65 -4.46 3.02 -3.94
N ALA A 66 -3.76 3.79 -4.79
CA ALA A 66 -2.62 4.60 -4.35
C ALA A 66 -3.00 5.71 -3.36
N THR A 67 -4.24 6.20 -3.43
CA THR A 67 -4.79 7.27 -2.59
C THR A 67 -5.61 6.75 -1.40
N GLY A 68 -5.88 5.44 -1.34
CA GLY A 68 -6.75 4.85 -0.32
C GLY A 68 -8.23 5.27 -0.43
N LEU A 69 -8.66 5.92 -1.52
CA LEU A 69 -10.03 6.41 -1.69
C LEU A 69 -11.04 5.31 -2.10
N CYS A 70 -10.55 4.19 -2.64
CA CYS A 70 -11.39 3.05 -3.00
C CYS A 70 -10.78 1.73 -2.51
N GLY A 71 -11.62 0.71 -2.36
CA GLY A 71 -11.23 -0.65 -1.94
C GLY A 71 -10.65 -1.53 -3.05
N TYR A 72 -9.99 -0.95 -4.06
CA TYR A 72 -9.39 -1.74 -5.14
C TYR A 72 -8.28 -2.66 -4.61
N TRP A 73 -8.31 -3.91 -5.05
CA TRP A 73 -7.31 -4.93 -4.75
C TRP A 73 -7.18 -5.90 -5.92
N SER A 74 -5.95 -6.25 -6.32
CA SER A 74 -5.65 -7.30 -7.30
C SER A 74 -4.33 -8.00 -7.03
#